data_AF-A0A7W9UVK4-F1
#
_entry.id   AF-A0A7W9UVK4-F1
#
_cell.length_a   1.000
_cell.length_b   1.000
_cell.length_c   1.000
_cell.angle_alpha   90.00
_cell.angle_beta   90.00
_cell.angle_gamma   90.00
#
_symmetry.space_group_name_H-M   'P 1'
#
loop_
_entity.id
_entity.type
_entity.pdbx_description
1 polymer ?
#
loop_
_entity_poly.entity_id
_entity_poly.type
_entity_poly.pdbx_seq_one_letter_code
_entity_poly.pdbx_strand_id
1 'polypeptide(L)' 'MDQITDAHPRGDFQNESLQACVDGLRHRPETANGTVNSDVLEHFVPGFRRTTTVERVIGAPWPS' A
#
# COMPACT_ATOMS: atom_id res chain seq x y z
N MET A 1 14.46 -18.01 -16.52
CA MET A 1 13.33 -17.44 -15.75
C MET A 1 12.15 -18.41 -15.68
N ASP A 2 12.05 -19.36 -16.62
CA ASP A 2 10.94 -20.33 -16.71
C ASP A 2 10.88 -21.45 -15.67
N GLN A 3 11.98 -22.08 -15.27
CA GLN A 3 11.89 -23.31 -14.44
C GLN A 3 11.14 -23.11 -13.11
N ILE A 4 11.23 -21.93 -12.50
CA ILE A 4 10.53 -21.62 -11.25
C ILE A 4 9.05 -21.34 -11.52
N THR A 5 8.71 -20.64 -12.60
CA THR A 5 7.30 -20.36 -12.95
C THR A 5 6.58 -21.59 -13.49
N ASP A 6 7.31 -22.52 -14.10
CA ASP A 6 6.78 -23.82 -14.53
C ASP A 6 6.48 -24.73 -13.34
N ALA A 7 7.38 -24.76 -12.34
CA ALA A 7 7.17 -25.49 -11.09
C ALA A 7 6.14 -24.81 -10.17
N HIS A 8 6.03 -23.48 -10.23
CA HIS A 8 5.12 -22.65 -9.42
C HIS A 8 4.34 -21.67 -10.32
N PRO A 9 3.24 -22.12 -10.93
CA PRO A 9 2.40 -21.26 -11.77
C PRO A 9 1.89 -20.07 -10.98
N ARG A 10 2.08 -18.85 -11.51
CA ARG A 10 1.76 -17.60 -10.80
C ARG A 10 0.28 -17.20 -10.85
N GLY A 11 -0.53 -17.76 -11.73
CA GLY A 11 -1.94 -17.35 -11.88
C GLY A 11 -2.06 -15.82 -12.09
N ASP A 12 -3.01 -15.19 -11.40
CA ASP A 12 -3.24 -13.74 -11.43
C ASP A 12 -2.44 -12.98 -10.34
N PHE A 13 -1.18 -13.38 -10.15
CA PHE A 13 -0.30 -12.89 -9.08
C PHE A 13 -0.27 -11.37 -8.93
N GLN A 14 -0.36 -10.62 -10.03
CA GLN A 14 -0.34 -9.16 -9.99
C GLN A 14 -1.53 -8.61 -9.20
N ASN A 15 -2.74 -9.06 -9.51
CA ASN A 15 -3.94 -8.62 -8.79
C ASN A 15 -4.00 -9.23 -7.38
N GLU A 16 -3.68 -10.51 -7.24
CA GLU A 16 -3.73 -11.21 -5.96
C GLU A 16 -2.73 -10.64 -4.94
N SER A 17 -1.53 -10.26 -5.38
CA SER A 17 -0.54 -9.61 -4.50
C SER A 17 -1.00 -8.25 -4.02
N LEU A 18 -1.64 -7.45 -4.88
CA LEU A 18 -2.22 -6.16 -4.49
C LEU A 18 -3.38 -6.36 -3.48
N GLN A 19 -4.27 -7.31 -3.73
CA GLN A 19 -5.37 -7.63 -2.79
C GLN A 19 -4.85 -8.14 -1.44
N ALA A 20 -3.82 -8.99 -1.44
CA ALA A 20 -3.19 -9.45 -0.20
C ALA A 20 -2.62 -8.28 0.62
N CYS A 21 -2.02 -7.28 -0.04
CA CYS A 21 -1.57 -6.05 0.62
C CYS A 21 -2.76 -5.26 1.22
N VAL A 22 -3.87 -5.12 0.48
CA VAL A 22 -5.08 -4.45 0.97
C VAL A 22 -5.64 -5.16 2.19
N ASP A 23 -5.84 -6.47 2.12
CA ASP A 23 -6.40 -7.26 3.24
C ASP A 23 -5.52 -7.20 4.49
N GLY A 24 -4.19 -7.23 4.30
CA GLY A 24 -3.21 -7.15 5.38
C GLY A 24 -3.09 -5.77 6.04
N LEU A 25 -3.55 -4.70 5.41
CA LEU A 25 -3.31 -3.32 5.88
C LEU A 25 -4.56 -2.45 6.03
N ARG A 26 -5.71 -2.81 5.43
CA ARG A 26 -6.96 -2.03 5.52
C ARG A 26 -7.45 -1.76 6.95
N HIS A 27 -7.04 -2.59 7.91
CA HIS A 27 -7.39 -2.47 9.32
C HIS A 27 -6.43 -1.59 10.14
N ARG A 28 -5.31 -1.16 9.54
CA ARG A 28 -4.27 -0.31 10.16
C ARG A 28 -3.61 0.61 9.10
N PRO A 29 -4.41 1.34 8.32
CA PRO A 29 -3.94 2.06 7.14
C PRO A 29 -2.89 3.13 7.47
N GLU A 30 -2.91 3.69 8.68
CA GLU A 30 -1.92 4.66 9.17
C GLU A 30 -0.49 4.10 9.22
N THR A 31 -0.34 2.78 9.34
CA THR A 31 0.99 2.11 9.35
C THR A 31 1.62 2.03 7.96
N ALA A 32 0.85 2.28 6.89
CA ALA A 32 1.36 2.26 5.52
C ALA A 32 2.10 3.55 5.12
N ASN A 33 1.99 4.62 5.92
CA ASN A 33 2.54 5.92 5.59
C ASN A 33 4.04 5.85 5.26
N GLY A 34 4.42 6.43 4.12
CA GLY A 34 5.81 6.43 3.64
C GLY A 34 6.23 5.14 2.91
N THR A 35 5.32 4.20 2.68
CA THR A 35 5.55 2.99 1.88
C THR A 35 4.68 2.97 0.62
N VAL A 36 5.04 2.12 -0.35
CA VAL A 36 4.22 1.87 -1.56
C VAL A 36 2.80 1.38 -1.22
N ASN A 37 2.60 0.77 -0.05
CA ASN A 37 1.29 0.29 0.37
C ASN A 37 0.29 1.43 0.62
N SER A 38 0.75 2.65 0.89
CA SER A 38 -0.15 3.81 0.96
C SER A 38 -0.85 4.07 -0.38
N ASP A 39 -0.17 3.81 -1.50
CA ASP A 39 -0.73 3.95 -2.84
C ASP A 39 -1.75 2.84 -3.13
N VAL A 40 -1.40 1.60 -2.78
CA VAL A 40 -2.29 0.44 -2.91
C VAL A 40 -3.58 0.65 -2.11
N LEU A 41 -3.48 1.13 -0.86
CA LEU A 41 -4.66 1.40 -0.04
C LEU A 41 -5.51 2.56 -0.60
N GLU A 42 -4.88 3.64 -1.10
CA GLU A 42 -5.61 4.76 -1.71
C GLU A 42 -6.37 4.35 -2.98
N HIS A 43 -5.85 3.38 -3.72
CA HIS A 43 -6.53 2.83 -4.89
C HIS A 43 -7.74 1.94 -4.53
N PHE A 44 -7.59 1.04 -3.56
CA PHE A 44 -8.58 -0.03 -3.31
C PHE A 44 -9.53 0.21 -2.13
N VAL A 45 -9.21 1.09 -1.18
CA VAL A 45 -10.04 1.31 0.03
C VAL A 45 -10.89 2.57 -0.16
N PRO A 46 -12.22 2.45 -0.33
CA PRO A 46 -13.09 3.60 -0.54
C PRO A 46 -12.99 4.61 0.60
N GLY A 47 -12.75 5.88 0.25
CA GLY A 47 -12.67 6.96 1.23
C GLY A 47 -11.34 7.05 1.98
N PHE A 48 -10.40 6.11 1.78
CA PHE A 48 -9.05 6.29 2.30
C PHE A 48 -8.30 7.31 1.43
N ARG A 49 -7.77 8.35 2.09
CA ARG A 49 -6.88 9.32 1.48
C ARG A 49 -5.54 9.26 2.20
N ARG A 50 -4.47 8.97 1.48
CA ARG A 50 -3.16 8.85 2.12
C ARG A 50 -2.69 10.22 2.61
N THR A 51 -2.09 10.25 3.79
CA THR A 51 -1.38 11.44 4.26
C THR A 51 0.01 11.46 3.63
N THR A 52 0.42 12.59 3.04
CA THR A 52 1.77 12.74 2.52
C THR A 52 2.75 13.24 3.59
N THR A 53 4.04 13.00 3.38
CA THR A 53 5.10 13.55 4.25
C THR A 53 5.05 15.08 4.30
N VAL A 54 4.77 15.74 3.17
CA VAL A 54 4.70 17.20 3.09
C VAL A 54 3.54 17.73 3.93
N GLU A 55 2.35 17.13 3.84
CA GLU A 55 1.20 17.51 4.67
C GLU A 55 1.50 17.34 6.17
N ARG A 56 2.20 16.26 6.56
CA ARG A 56 2.62 16.06 7.95
C ARG A 56 3.59 17.13 8.43
N VAL A 57 4.54 17.53 7.58
CA VAL A 57 5.53 18.56 7.92
C VAL A 57 4.88 19.93 8.05
N ILE A 58 4.00 20.31 7.10
CA ILE A 58 3.29 21.59 7.12
C ILE A 58 2.30 21.68 8.29
N GLY A 59 1.66 20.56 8.67
CA GLY A 59 0.75 20.49 9.81
C GLY A 59 1.41 20.30 11.17
N ALA A 60 2.75 20.19 11.23
CA ALA A 60 3.44 19.96 12.49
C ALA A 60 3.41 21.23 13.38
N PRO A 61 3.20 21.09 14.70
CA PRO A 61 3.16 22.23 15.63
C PRO A 61 4.57 22.71 16.00
N TRP A 62 5.43 22.87 15.00
CA TRP A 62 6.78 23.38 15.20
C TRP A 62 6.77 24.91 15.18
N PRO A 63 7.50 25.56 16.10
CA PRO A 63 7.69 27.01 16.03
C PRO A 63 8.52 27.36 14.78
N SER A 64 8.02 28.33 14.02
CA SER A 64 8.69 28.91 12.83
C SER A 64 9.78 29.90 13.20
#